data_AF-A0AAP2ZRG1-F1
#
_entry.id   AF-A0AAP2ZRG1-F1
#
_cell.length_a   1.000
_cell.length_b   1.000
_cell.length_c   1.000
_cell.angle_alpha   90.00
_cell.angle_beta   90.00
_cell.angle_gamma   90.00
#
_symmetry.space_group_name_H-M   'P 1'
#
loop_
_entity.id
_entity.type
_entity.pdbx_description
1 polymer ?
#
loop_
_entity_poly.entity_id
_entity_poly.type
_entity_poly.pdbx_seq_one_letter_code
_entity_poly.pdbx_strand_id
1 'polypeptide(L)'
;MDSKKSHKDSMGYNSIFAPLLLLIYPLYCLVITGHFVAILCLSALAAILMFNINKLIRNLRQLERAAHHLGEGDLSYQLEEKDAGVFIKVVHNINRMGEDVSRTILSLSDTCEGMKKVASDIKVISEQAKQGVLEQEHQTELAASAMTQMVSSVQAVSQNAVSAAQAADIAQSSAKRGDQIMNGIVTKIGAMSQQIHDTRTVIEHLAADSNNISSIIETISQVAEQTNLLALNAAIESARAGEHGRGFAVVADEVRNLAKRTSEATVEIQQQIAALQKGAQHGVEVMLKNVAIADETADMVDQAHSALGQIVAQVETITDMSHQIATASGQQHTVAEEINKNISVMAELALSNASHTNNTNLSSLKVYNMSQEIGSLLHRFHVNAAFFNSSQAQNKLFVKWGPELDIGMPEINRQHQRLVSLINELHRTLNEEYGLEAIKRIVQGLVDYTANHFAYEEELFARFGYPQTDSHKEKHGKLVGQVLDFQKRVVRGEDVADELMAFLKAWLVNHIQKSDKEYTAFLLSHGAE
;
A
#
# COMPACT_ATOMS: atom_id res chain seq x y z
N MET A 1 83.98 -13.60 138.11
CA MET A 1 84.59 -12.37 138.64
C MET A 1 85.52 -11.81 137.57
N ASP A 2 85.33 -10.53 137.25
CA ASP A 2 86.32 -9.52 136.82
C ASP A 2 87.17 -9.60 135.52
N SER A 3 86.95 -8.58 134.68
CA SER A 3 87.88 -7.50 134.30
C SER A 3 88.97 -7.66 133.20
N LYS A 4 88.78 -6.83 132.16
CA LYS A 4 89.72 -5.96 131.38
C LYS A 4 90.63 -6.51 130.24
N LYS A 5 90.24 -6.09 129.02
CA LYS A 5 90.94 -5.25 128.00
C LYS A 5 92.40 -5.56 127.58
N SER A 6 92.60 -5.84 126.29
CA SER A 6 93.58 -5.18 125.39
C SER A 6 93.40 -5.58 123.89
N HIS A 7 93.69 -4.63 122.98
CA HIS A 7 94.08 -4.66 121.54
C HIS A 7 94.04 -5.96 120.69
N LYS A 8 93.93 -5.96 119.34
CA LYS A 8 93.50 -5.07 118.23
C LYS A 8 93.74 -5.89 116.93
N ASP A 9 92.74 -5.90 116.04
CA ASP A 9 92.72 -6.04 114.56
C ASP A 9 93.43 -7.18 113.77
N SER A 10 92.56 -7.99 113.14
CA SER A 10 92.56 -8.57 111.80
C SER A 10 93.86 -9.04 111.10
N MET A 11 93.94 -10.35 110.82
CA MET A 11 94.35 -10.90 109.52
C MET A 11 94.26 -12.43 109.51
N GLY A 12 93.85 -13.01 108.37
CA GLY A 12 94.30 -14.36 108.01
C GLY A 12 93.27 -15.42 107.57
N TYR A 13 92.35 -15.13 106.64
CA TYR A 13 91.64 -16.19 105.89
C TYR A 13 91.40 -15.93 104.38
N ASN A 14 91.97 -14.89 103.77
CA ASN A 14 91.66 -14.50 102.38
C ASN A 14 92.73 -14.78 101.29
N SER A 15 93.87 -15.42 101.57
CA SER A 15 94.99 -15.47 100.59
C SER A 15 95.14 -16.75 99.72
N ILE A 16 94.33 -17.79 99.89
CA ILE A 16 94.44 -19.02 99.07
C ILE A 16 93.42 -19.07 97.91
N PHE A 17 92.31 -18.33 97.99
CA PHE A 17 91.27 -18.32 96.94
C PHE A 17 91.48 -17.26 95.84
N ALA A 18 92.37 -16.28 96.05
CA ALA A 18 92.58 -15.15 95.13
C ALA A 18 93.07 -15.54 93.70
N PRO A 19 94.06 -16.45 93.53
CA PRO A 19 94.53 -16.81 92.18
C PRO A 19 93.54 -17.72 91.42
N LEU A 20 92.72 -18.50 92.14
CA LEU A 20 91.67 -19.32 91.52
C LEU A 20 90.52 -18.44 90.98
N LEU A 21 90.16 -17.39 91.72
CA LEU A 21 89.19 -16.37 91.29
C LEU A 21 89.65 -15.61 90.03
N LEU A 22 90.95 -15.29 89.91
CA LEU A 22 91.52 -14.63 88.73
C LEU A 22 91.49 -15.48 87.45
N LEU A 23 91.49 -16.81 87.56
CA LEU A 23 91.35 -17.73 86.42
C LEU A 23 89.89 -18.00 86.04
N ILE A 24 88.96 -18.01 87.00
CA ILE A 24 87.54 -18.31 86.77
C ILE A 24 86.76 -17.07 86.30
N TYR A 25 87.13 -15.87 86.76
CA TYR A 25 86.46 -14.61 86.41
C TYR A 25 86.42 -14.32 84.89
N PRO A 26 87.52 -14.44 84.11
CA PRO A 26 87.46 -14.23 82.67
C PRO A 26 86.60 -15.30 81.96
N LEU A 27 86.58 -16.53 82.45
CA LEU A 27 85.74 -17.61 81.94
C LEU A 27 84.25 -17.34 82.22
N TYR A 28 83.93 -16.83 83.41
CA TYR A 28 82.59 -16.42 83.81
C TYR A 28 82.10 -15.21 83.00
N CYS A 29 82.96 -14.21 82.75
CA CYS A 29 82.65 -13.09 81.87
C CYS A 29 82.42 -13.55 80.42
N LEU A 30 83.20 -14.50 79.89
CA LEU A 30 83.01 -15.05 78.55
C LEU A 30 81.68 -15.81 78.40
N VAL A 31 81.29 -16.58 79.42
CA VAL A 31 79.99 -17.29 79.46
C VAL A 31 78.82 -16.29 79.56
N ILE A 32 78.91 -15.26 80.41
CA ILE A 32 77.87 -14.24 80.55
C ILE A 32 77.72 -13.41 79.27
N THR A 33 78.83 -12.97 78.67
CA THR A 33 78.79 -12.24 77.40
C THR A 33 78.25 -13.10 76.27
N GLY A 34 78.60 -14.39 76.22
CA GLY A 34 78.00 -15.37 75.30
C GLY A 34 76.48 -15.51 75.48
N HIS A 35 75.99 -15.59 76.72
CA HIS A 35 74.55 -15.61 77.02
C HIS A 35 73.86 -14.31 76.64
N PHE A 36 74.47 -13.15 76.90
CA PHE A 36 73.91 -11.85 76.55
C PHE A 36 73.78 -11.67 75.03
N VAL A 37 74.82 -12.05 74.27
CA VAL A 37 74.79 -12.04 72.81
C VAL A 37 73.73 -13.02 72.28
N ALA A 38 73.63 -14.23 72.84
CA ALA A 38 72.61 -15.19 72.45
C ALA A 38 71.18 -14.68 72.70
N ILE A 39 70.92 -14.04 73.84
CA ILE A 39 69.62 -13.41 74.15
C ILE A 39 69.34 -12.25 73.20
N LEU A 40 70.33 -11.41 72.90
CA LEU A 40 70.18 -10.30 71.96
C LEU A 40 69.85 -10.83 70.54
N CYS A 41 70.57 -11.84 70.06
CA CYS A 41 70.29 -12.49 68.78
C CYS A 41 68.90 -13.16 68.74
N LEU A 42 68.49 -13.84 69.81
CA LEU A 42 67.16 -14.46 69.92
C LEU A 42 66.05 -13.39 69.95
N SER A 43 66.26 -12.28 70.66
CA SER A 43 65.31 -11.16 70.72
C SER A 43 65.18 -10.44 69.38
N ALA A 44 66.30 -10.23 68.67
CA ALA A 44 66.31 -9.70 67.31
C ALA A 44 65.61 -10.64 66.32
N LEU A 45 65.86 -11.95 66.41
CA LEU A 45 65.17 -12.95 65.59
C LEU A 45 63.66 -12.98 65.87
N ALA A 46 63.26 -12.92 67.14
CA ALA A 46 61.85 -12.86 67.54
C ALA A 46 61.17 -11.57 67.05
N ALA A 47 61.86 -10.43 67.10
CA ALA A 47 61.35 -9.16 66.58
C ALA A 47 61.17 -9.19 65.05
N ILE A 48 62.13 -9.74 64.31
CA ILE A 48 62.04 -9.93 62.85
C ILE A 48 60.88 -10.88 62.52
N LEU A 49 60.73 -11.99 63.26
CA LEU A 49 59.65 -12.94 63.05
C LEU A 49 58.28 -12.30 63.34
N MET A 50 58.14 -11.58 64.45
CA MET A 50 56.91 -10.84 64.78
C MET A 50 56.56 -9.77 63.75
N PHE A 51 57.55 -9.02 63.24
CA PHE A 51 57.32 -8.03 62.17
C PHE A 51 56.78 -8.69 60.90
N ASN A 52 57.37 -9.81 60.47
CA ASN A 52 56.92 -10.54 59.29
C ASN A 52 55.55 -11.19 59.49
N ILE A 53 55.27 -11.77 60.66
CA ILE A 53 53.95 -12.34 61.01
C ILE A 53 52.88 -11.25 61.02
N ASN A 54 53.16 -10.09 61.63
CA ASN A 54 52.21 -8.97 61.65
C ASN A 54 51.94 -8.43 60.24
N LYS A 55 52.97 -8.35 59.39
CA LYS A 55 52.81 -8.00 57.97
C LYS A 55 51.95 -9.03 57.23
N LEU A 56 52.17 -10.33 57.47
CA LEU A 56 51.39 -11.42 56.89
C LEU A 56 49.91 -11.34 57.30
N ILE A 57 49.64 -11.18 58.59
CA ILE A 57 48.27 -11.05 59.14
C ILE A 57 47.58 -9.81 58.56
N ARG A 58 48.30 -8.68 58.42
CA ARG A 58 47.76 -7.45 57.82
C ARG A 58 47.34 -7.69 56.37
N ASN A 59 48.18 -8.34 55.57
CA ASN A 59 47.88 -8.63 54.17
C ASN A 59 46.74 -9.66 54.04
N LEU A 60 46.66 -10.66 54.93
CA LEU A 60 45.52 -11.60 54.98
C LEU A 60 44.20 -10.89 55.31
N ARG A 61 44.20 -9.94 56.25
CA ARG A 61 43.01 -9.10 56.55
C ARG A 61 42.64 -8.15 55.41
N GLN A 62 43.59 -7.73 54.57
CA GLN A 62 43.28 -6.96 53.37
C GLN A 62 42.61 -7.85 52.31
N LEU A 63 43.12 -9.06 52.10
CA LEU A 63 42.51 -10.05 51.21
C LEU A 63 41.11 -10.45 51.66
N GLU A 64 40.92 -10.70 52.95
CA GLU A 64 39.61 -11.03 53.53
C GLU A 64 38.61 -9.89 53.33
N ARG A 65 39.01 -8.63 53.59
CA ARG A 65 38.18 -7.46 53.28
C ARG A 65 37.84 -7.34 51.80
N ALA A 66 38.81 -7.53 50.90
CA ALA A 66 38.55 -7.47 49.46
C ALA A 66 37.58 -8.55 49.00
N ALA A 67 37.74 -9.78 49.51
CA ALA A 67 36.81 -10.87 49.24
C ALA A 67 35.41 -10.59 49.82
N HIS A 68 35.34 -9.94 50.98
CA HIS A 68 34.08 -9.49 51.57
C HIS A 68 33.38 -8.43 50.69
N HIS A 69 34.07 -7.36 50.31
CA HIS A 69 33.55 -6.34 49.38
C HIS A 69 33.05 -6.98 48.07
N LEU A 70 33.86 -7.85 47.47
CA LEU A 70 33.51 -8.57 46.24
C LEU A 70 32.27 -9.46 46.43
N GLY A 71 32.17 -10.15 47.57
CA GLY A 71 31.02 -10.98 47.93
C GLY A 71 29.74 -10.18 48.21
N GLU A 72 29.85 -8.97 48.74
CA GLU A 72 28.74 -8.02 48.91
C GLU A 72 28.32 -7.34 47.59
N GLY A 73 29.09 -7.53 46.52
CA GLY A 73 28.83 -6.92 45.22
C GLY A 73 29.49 -5.55 45.04
N ASP A 74 30.34 -5.10 45.96
CA ASP A 74 31.19 -3.92 45.77
C ASP A 74 32.40 -4.30 44.92
N LEU A 75 32.25 -4.10 43.61
CA LEU A 75 33.26 -4.39 42.60
C LEU A 75 34.22 -3.21 42.38
N SER A 76 33.99 -2.08 43.07
CA SER A 76 34.84 -0.88 42.99
C SER A 76 36.09 -0.98 43.86
N TYR A 77 36.07 -1.88 44.84
CA TYR A 77 37.16 -2.05 45.79
C TYR A 77 38.40 -2.66 45.13
N GLN A 78 39.51 -1.90 45.11
CA GLN A 78 40.80 -2.36 44.58
C GLN A 78 41.86 -2.37 45.69
N LEU A 79 42.66 -3.43 45.71
CA LEU A 79 43.79 -3.61 46.60
C LEU A 79 45.08 -3.07 45.96
N GLU A 80 45.96 -2.46 46.77
CA GLU A 80 47.26 -2.00 46.30
C GLU A 80 48.24 -3.17 46.12
N GLU A 81 48.73 -3.38 44.90
CA GLU A 81 49.64 -4.49 44.57
C GLU A 81 51.05 -4.33 45.19
N LYS A 82 51.53 -3.08 45.33
CA LYS A 82 52.91 -2.78 45.76
C LYS A 82 53.25 -3.28 47.17
N ASP A 83 52.25 -3.36 48.04
CA ASP A 83 52.42 -3.71 49.46
C ASP A 83 52.02 -5.18 49.78
N ALA A 84 51.61 -5.93 48.76
CA ALA A 84 51.05 -7.27 48.91
C ALA A 84 52.08 -8.37 49.26
N GLY A 85 53.38 -8.12 49.02
CA GLY A 85 54.45 -9.07 49.32
C GLY A 85 54.23 -10.43 48.62
N VAL A 86 54.24 -11.52 49.39
CA VAL A 86 54.01 -12.89 48.88
C VAL A 86 52.62 -13.10 48.27
N PHE A 87 51.66 -12.22 48.57
CA PHE A 87 50.29 -12.31 48.06
C PHE A 87 50.04 -11.47 46.80
N ILE A 88 51.08 -10.87 46.19
CA ILE A 88 50.91 -9.99 45.02
C ILE A 88 50.08 -10.61 43.90
N LYS A 89 50.30 -11.90 43.60
CA LYS A 89 49.50 -12.64 42.60
C LYS A 89 48.04 -12.83 43.00
N VAL A 90 47.75 -13.03 44.29
CA VAL A 90 46.38 -13.16 44.81
C VAL A 90 45.67 -11.82 44.74
N VAL A 91 46.34 -10.75 45.15
CA VAL A 91 45.84 -9.38 45.06
C VAL A 91 45.51 -9.02 43.61
N HIS A 92 46.44 -9.29 42.69
CA HIS A 92 46.24 -9.06 41.26
C HIS A 92 45.02 -9.82 40.72
N ASN A 93 44.89 -11.12 41.04
CA ASN A 93 43.75 -11.93 40.59
C ASN A 93 42.40 -11.46 41.16
N ILE A 94 42.36 -10.98 42.41
CA ILE A 94 41.12 -10.42 43.02
C ILE A 94 40.73 -9.11 42.32
N ASN A 95 41.68 -8.19 42.12
CA ASN A 95 41.43 -6.93 41.42
C ASN A 95 40.93 -7.18 39.99
N ARG A 96 41.60 -8.10 39.28
CA ARG A 96 41.22 -8.53 37.94
C ARG A 96 39.80 -9.10 37.89
N MET A 97 39.45 -9.97 38.84
CA MET A 97 38.10 -10.53 38.94
C MET A 97 37.06 -9.43 39.19
N GLY A 98 37.31 -8.49 40.10
CA GLY A 98 36.43 -7.34 40.32
C GLY A 98 36.26 -6.47 39.08
N GLU A 99 37.34 -6.26 38.31
CA GLU A 99 37.32 -5.54 37.04
C GLU A 99 36.49 -6.27 35.96
N ASP A 100 36.68 -7.57 35.80
CA ASP A 100 35.97 -8.42 34.82
C ASP A 100 34.46 -8.43 35.08
N VAL A 101 34.07 -8.65 36.34
CA VAL A 101 32.67 -8.62 36.74
C VAL A 101 32.11 -7.22 36.54
N SER A 102 32.84 -6.17 36.93
CA SER A 102 32.40 -4.77 36.73
C SER A 102 32.09 -4.46 35.26
N ARG A 103 32.98 -4.82 34.33
CA ARG A 103 32.77 -4.62 32.88
C ARG A 103 31.55 -5.39 32.38
N THR A 104 31.36 -6.61 32.85
CA THR A 104 30.20 -7.44 32.50
C THR A 104 28.89 -6.82 32.98
N ILE A 105 28.86 -6.35 34.24
CA ILE A 105 27.68 -5.69 34.83
C ILE A 105 27.33 -4.40 34.08
N LEU A 106 28.32 -3.58 33.74
CA LEU A 106 28.10 -2.36 32.93
C LEU A 106 27.54 -2.71 31.55
N SER A 107 28.14 -3.68 30.85
CA SER A 107 27.66 -4.11 29.53
C SER A 107 26.24 -4.69 29.58
N LEU A 108 25.91 -5.43 30.64
CA LEU A 108 24.56 -5.98 30.82
C LEU A 108 23.56 -4.86 31.13
N SER A 109 23.93 -3.89 31.96
CA SER A 109 23.11 -2.71 32.26
C SER A 109 22.78 -1.92 30.99
N ASP A 110 23.77 -1.66 30.14
CA ASP A 110 23.58 -0.96 28.85
C ASP A 110 22.66 -1.75 27.92
N THR A 111 22.84 -3.08 27.86
CA THR A 111 21.99 -3.97 27.04
C THR A 111 20.54 -3.95 27.54
N CYS A 112 20.32 -3.99 28.87
CA CYS A 112 18.99 -3.91 29.46
C CYS A 112 18.29 -2.58 29.14
N GLU A 113 19.02 -1.47 29.18
CA GLU A 113 18.45 -0.18 28.81
C GLU A 113 18.09 -0.12 27.32
N GLY A 114 18.95 -0.68 26.45
CA GLY A 114 18.64 -0.87 25.03
C GLY A 114 17.37 -1.70 24.80
N MET A 115 17.22 -2.83 25.50
CA MET A 115 16.02 -3.68 25.41
C MET A 115 14.75 -2.96 25.89
N LYS A 116 14.83 -2.17 26.97
CA LYS A 116 13.69 -1.34 27.43
C LYS A 116 13.26 -0.33 26.36
N LYS A 117 14.23 0.34 25.73
CA LYS A 117 13.96 1.32 24.67
C LYS A 117 13.28 0.65 23.48
N VAL A 118 13.85 -0.43 22.94
CA VAL A 118 13.28 -1.18 21.81
C VAL A 118 11.87 -1.68 22.14
N ALA A 119 11.65 -2.21 23.35
CA ALA A 119 10.32 -2.64 23.76
C ALA A 119 9.33 -1.45 23.80
N SER A 120 9.74 -0.30 24.33
CA SER A 120 8.92 0.92 24.33
C SER A 120 8.57 1.38 22.91
N ASP A 121 9.53 1.34 21.99
CA ASP A 121 9.33 1.72 20.59
C ASP A 121 8.33 0.76 19.92
N ILE A 122 8.46 -0.56 20.13
CA ILE A 122 7.50 -1.57 19.62
C ILE A 122 6.09 -1.32 20.18
N LYS A 123 5.97 -0.90 21.45
CA LYS A 123 4.67 -0.57 22.05
C LYS A 123 4.02 0.63 21.35
N VAL A 124 4.78 1.70 21.09
CA VAL A 124 4.29 2.88 20.36
C VAL A 124 3.85 2.50 18.95
N ILE A 125 4.67 1.75 18.22
CA ILE A 125 4.37 1.28 16.86
C ILE A 125 3.12 0.38 16.87
N SER A 126 2.98 -0.50 17.87
CA SER A 126 1.80 -1.38 17.97
C SER A 126 0.51 -0.59 18.25
N GLU A 127 0.57 0.46 19.07
CA GLU A 127 -0.61 1.31 19.28
C GLU A 127 -0.98 2.08 17.99
N GLN A 128 0.00 2.59 17.25
CA GLN A 128 -0.24 3.20 15.94
C GLN A 128 -0.84 2.21 14.94
N ALA A 129 -0.30 1.00 14.86
CA ALA A 129 -0.83 -0.06 14.00
C ALA A 129 -2.28 -0.41 14.38
N LYS A 130 -2.61 -0.44 15.66
CA LYS A 130 -3.97 -0.68 16.14
C LYS A 130 -4.94 0.43 15.67
N GLN A 131 -4.54 1.69 15.74
CA GLN A 131 -5.35 2.79 15.19
C GLN A 131 -5.53 2.65 13.68
N GLY A 132 -4.48 2.26 12.96
CA GLY A 132 -4.56 1.98 11.52
C GLY A 132 -5.53 0.84 11.18
N VAL A 133 -5.59 -0.20 12.01
CA VAL A 133 -6.55 -1.30 11.83
C VAL A 133 -8.00 -0.85 12.05
N LEU A 134 -8.26 0.01 13.05
CA LEU A 134 -9.60 0.56 13.28
C LEU A 134 -10.09 1.43 12.11
N GLU A 135 -9.19 2.25 11.55
CA GLU A 135 -9.51 3.02 10.35
C GLU A 135 -9.77 2.10 9.15
N GLN A 136 -8.95 1.07 8.96
CA GLN A 136 -9.15 0.09 7.90
C GLN A 136 -10.49 -0.65 8.02
N GLU A 137 -10.89 -1.03 9.24
CA GLU A 137 -12.20 -1.63 9.53
C GLU A 137 -13.33 -0.69 9.09
N HIS A 138 -13.28 0.58 9.50
CA HIS A 138 -14.28 1.58 9.12
C HIS A 138 -14.38 1.79 7.60
N GLN A 139 -13.25 1.92 6.90
CA GLN A 139 -13.23 2.07 5.45
C GLN A 139 -13.76 0.81 4.73
N THR A 140 -13.52 -0.37 5.30
CA THR A 140 -14.02 -1.64 4.75
C THR A 140 -15.54 -1.74 4.88
N GLU A 141 -16.12 -1.31 6.01
CA GLU A 141 -17.58 -1.23 6.19
C GLU A 141 -18.24 -0.27 5.20
N LEU A 142 -17.65 0.92 5.00
CA LEU A 142 -18.13 1.89 4.02
C LEU A 142 -18.09 1.32 2.59
N ALA A 143 -16.99 0.64 2.25
CA ALA A 143 -16.86 -0.02 0.95
C ALA A 143 -17.92 -1.12 0.76
N ALA A 144 -18.19 -1.94 1.78
CA ALA A 144 -19.21 -2.98 1.74
C ALA A 144 -20.62 -2.40 1.47
N SER A 145 -20.94 -1.29 2.16
CA SER A 145 -22.20 -0.56 1.96
C SER A 145 -22.31 0.00 0.54
N ALA A 146 -21.26 0.65 0.04
CA ALA A 146 -21.21 1.19 -1.32
C ALA A 146 -21.37 0.09 -2.39
N MET A 147 -20.76 -1.08 -2.18
CA MET A 147 -20.90 -2.21 -3.08
C MET A 147 -22.31 -2.80 -3.07
N THR A 148 -22.95 -2.88 -1.91
CA THR A 148 -24.36 -3.30 -1.81
C THR A 148 -25.27 -2.36 -2.61
N GLN A 149 -25.03 -1.04 -2.53
CA GLN A 149 -25.76 -0.06 -3.33
C GLN A 149 -25.44 -0.17 -4.83
N MET A 150 -24.18 -0.49 -5.19
CA MET A 150 -23.77 -0.71 -6.57
C MET A 150 -24.48 -1.91 -7.19
N VAL A 151 -24.57 -3.04 -6.48
CA VAL A 151 -25.29 -4.24 -6.94
C VAL A 151 -26.75 -3.92 -7.23
N SER A 152 -27.43 -3.22 -6.32
CA SER A 152 -28.81 -2.77 -6.51
C SER A 152 -28.96 -1.83 -7.72
N SER A 153 -28.03 -0.89 -7.89
CA SER A 153 -28.05 0.07 -9.00
C SER A 153 -27.84 -0.62 -10.35
N VAL A 154 -26.91 -1.57 -10.43
CA VAL A 154 -26.66 -2.37 -11.65
C VAL A 154 -27.88 -3.20 -12.03
N GLN A 155 -28.56 -3.80 -11.04
CA GLN A 155 -29.79 -4.54 -11.28
C GLN A 155 -30.91 -3.63 -11.80
N ALA A 156 -31.04 -2.42 -11.25
CA ALA A 156 -32.00 -1.43 -11.74
C ALA A 156 -31.70 -0.99 -13.18
N VAL A 157 -30.42 -0.77 -13.53
CA VAL A 157 -30.01 -0.44 -14.92
C VAL A 157 -30.36 -1.58 -15.88
N SER A 158 -30.08 -2.83 -15.50
CA SER A 158 -30.46 -4.00 -16.30
C SER A 158 -31.98 -4.06 -16.53
N GLN A 159 -32.78 -3.82 -15.50
CA GLN A 159 -34.24 -3.84 -15.61
C GLN A 159 -34.77 -2.69 -16.48
N ASN A 160 -34.14 -1.51 -16.41
CA ASN A 160 -34.47 -0.37 -17.26
C ASN A 160 -34.12 -0.65 -18.72
N ALA A 161 -33.00 -1.31 -19.00
CA ALA A 161 -32.62 -1.70 -20.35
C ALA A 161 -33.63 -2.70 -20.95
N VAL A 162 -34.09 -3.68 -20.18
CA VAL A 162 -35.16 -4.61 -20.61
C VAL A 162 -36.46 -3.86 -20.90
N SER A 163 -36.84 -2.93 -20.03
CA SER A 163 -38.05 -2.10 -20.22
C SER A 163 -37.94 -1.21 -21.47
N ALA A 164 -36.75 -0.66 -21.75
CA ALA A 164 -36.49 0.15 -22.93
C ALA A 164 -36.60 -0.67 -24.23
N ALA A 165 -36.05 -1.89 -24.25
CA ALA A 165 -36.19 -2.82 -25.37
C ALA A 165 -37.67 -3.15 -25.65
N GLN A 166 -38.46 -3.42 -24.60
CA GLN A 166 -39.90 -3.66 -24.75
C GLN A 166 -40.65 -2.44 -25.30
N ALA A 167 -40.33 -1.23 -24.84
CA ALA A 167 -40.93 -0.01 -25.36
C ALA A 167 -40.56 0.23 -26.84
N ALA A 168 -39.32 -0.07 -27.21
CA ALA A 168 -38.84 -0.04 -28.58
C ALA A 168 -39.60 -1.03 -29.47
N ASP A 169 -39.81 -2.28 -29.03
CA ASP A 169 -40.59 -3.28 -29.78
C ASP A 169 -42.04 -2.82 -30.05
N ILE A 170 -42.69 -2.19 -29.06
CA ILE A 170 -44.03 -1.61 -29.21
C ILE A 170 -44.03 -0.46 -30.23
N ALA A 171 -43.02 0.41 -30.18
CA ALA A 171 -42.84 1.50 -31.13
C ALA A 171 -42.61 0.96 -32.55
N GLN A 172 -41.79 -0.10 -32.70
CA GLN A 172 -41.53 -0.74 -33.98
C GLN A 172 -42.80 -1.34 -34.58
N SER A 173 -43.61 -2.04 -33.76
CA SER A 173 -44.89 -2.59 -34.21
C SER A 173 -45.86 -1.49 -34.65
N SER A 174 -45.86 -0.36 -33.95
CA SER A 174 -46.73 0.79 -34.27
C SER A 174 -46.30 1.46 -35.57
N ALA A 175 -45.00 1.65 -35.79
CA ALA A 175 -44.44 2.19 -37.02
C ALA A 175 -44.71 1.26 -38.22
N LYS A 176 -44.48 -0.05 -38.08
CA LYS A 176 -44.81 -1.05 -39.12
C LYS A 176 -46.31 -1.06 -39.46
N ARG A 177 -47.19 -0.85 -38.47
CA ARG A 177 -48.63 -0.74 -38.73
C ARG A 177 -48.99 0.56 -39.46
N GLY A 178 -48.37 1.67 -39.08
CA GLY A 178 -48.49 2.93 -39.83
C GLY A 178 -48.05 2.78 -41.28
N ASP A 179 -46.96 2.04 -41.51
CA ASP A 179 -46.42 1.76 -42.83
C ASP A 179 -47.39 0.99 -43.73
N GLN A 180 -48.03 -0.04 -43.15
CA GLN A 180 -49.09 -0.80 -43.83
C GLN A 180 -50.30 0.08 -44.20
N ILE A 181 -50.67 1.04 -43.33
CA ILE A 181 -51.75 1.99 -43.61
C ILE A 181 -51.37 2.90 -44.78
N MET A 182 -50.13 3.43 -44.81
CA MET A 182 -49.65 4.27 -45.92
C MET A 182 -49.70 3.53 -47.26
N ASN A 183 -49.21 2.28 -47.30
CA ASN A 183 -49.32 1.42 -48.49
C ASN A 183 -50.78 1.22 -48.96
N GLY A 184 -51.70 1.08 -48.02
CA GLY A 184 -53.13 1.03 -48.31
C GLY A 184 -53.67 2.33 -48.91
N ILE A 185 -53.20 3.49 -48.44
CA ILE A 185 -53.57 4.81 -48.97
C ILE A 185 -53.05 4.99 -50.40
N VAL A 186 -51.80 4.63 -50.69
CA VAL A 186 -51.24 4.68 -52.06
C VAL A 186 -52.13 3.89 -53.04
N THR A 187 -52.54 2.68 -52.65
CA THR A 187 -53.44 1.85 -53.46
C THR A 187 -54.79 2.54 -53.71
N LYS A 188 -55.34 3.22 -52.71
CA LYS A 188 -56.61 3.96 -52.83
C LYS A 188 -56.49 5.21 -53.68
N ILE A 189 -55.36 5.93 -53.60
CA ILE A 189 -55.07 7.09 -54.47
C ILE A 189 -54.97 6.63 -55.92
N GLY A 190 -54.27 5.53 -56.21
CA GLY A 190 -54.19 4.97 -57.55
C GLY A 190 -55.57 4.62 -58.13
N ALA A 191 -56.43 3.98 -57.32
CA ALA A 191 -57.81 3.69 -57.71
C ALA A 191 -58.64 4.98 -57.95
N MET A 192 -58.45 6.01 -57.13
CA MET A 192 -59.11 7.31 -57.27
C MET A 192 -58.69 8.01 -58.56
N SER A 193 -57.40 8.01 -58.90
CA SER A 193 -56.89 8.57 -60.16
C SER A 193 -57.50 7.88 -61.38
N GLN A 194 -57.66 6.55 -61.34
CA GLN A 194 -58.35 5.81 -62.39
C GLN A 194 -59.83 6.24 -62.50
N GLN A 195 -60.53 6.35 -61.38
CA GLN A 195 -61.94 6.74 -61.38
C GLN A 195 -62.17 8.19 -61.85
N ILE A 196 -61.23 9.08 -61.58
CA ILE A 196 -61.21 10.44 -62.13
C ILE A 196 -61.01 10.40 -63.66
N HIS A 197 -60.12 9.54 -64.16
CA HIS A 197 -59.90 9.36 -65.59
C HIS A 197 -61.17 8.85 -66.30
N ASP A 198 -61.82 7.83 -65.74
CA ASP A 198 -63.07 7.28 -66.28
C ASP A 198 -64.19 8.34 -66.29
N THR A 199 -64.31 9.12 -65.20
CA THR A 199 -65.31 10.20 -65.08
C THR A 199 -65.06 11.30 -66.11
N ARG A 200 -63.78 11.65 -66.35
CA ARG A 200 -63.40 12.61 -67.38
C ARG A 200 -63.85 12.14 -68.76
N THR A 201 -63.63 10.88 -69.11
CA THR A 201 -64.08 10.32 -70.40
C THR A 201 -65.60 10.42 -70.58
N VAL A 202 -66.37 10.15 -69.53
CA VAL A 202 -67.85 10.30 -69.56
C VAL A 202 -68.26 11.75 -69.82
N ILE A 203 -67.59 12.72 -69.19
CA ILE A 203 -67.88 14.15 -69.37
C ILE A 203 -67.45 14.62 -70.78
N GLU A 204 -66.33 14.11 -71.30
CA GLU A 204 -65.89 14.40 -72.68
C GLU A 204 -66.90 13.86 -73.71
N HIS A 205 -67.46 12.66 -73.49
CA HIS A 205 -68.58 12.15 -74.30
C HIS A 205 -69.83 13.04 -74.18
N LEU A 206 -70.22 13.48 -72.98
CA LEU A 206 -71.36 14.39 -72.79
C LEU A 206 -71.17 15.72 -73.53
N ALA A 207 -69.94 16.25 -73.55
CA ALA A 207 -69.61 17.46 -74.30
C ALA A 207 -69.75 17.23 -75.81
N ALA A 208 -69.29 16.09 -76.32
CA ALA A 208 -69.43 15.71 -77.72
C ALA A 208 -70.90 15.53 -78.13
N ASP A 209 -71.70 14.84 -77.31
CA ASP A 209 -73.13 14.66 -77.54
C ASP A 209 -73.88 16.00 -77.52
N SER A 210 -73.53 16.90 -76.60
CA SER A 210 -74.10 18.26 -76.56
C SER A 210 -73.78 19.05 -77.82
N ASN A 211 -72.57 18.93 -78.39
CA ASN A 211 -72.22 19.53 -79.68
C ASN A 211 -73.07 18.97 -80.82
N ASN A 212 -73.27 17.65 -80.86
CA ASN A 212 -74.12 17.00 -81.87
C ASN A 212 -75.57 17.50 -81.78
N ILE A 213 -76.13 17.61 -80.57
CA ILE A 213 -77.48 18.16 -80.37
C ILE A 213 -77.55 19.63 -80.80
N SER A 214 -76.52 20.43 -80.52
CA SER A 214 -76.46 21.83 -80.96
C SER A 214 -76.60 21.95 -82.48
N SER A 215 -75.89 21.11 -83.25
CA SER A 215 -75.98 21.07 -84.72
C SER A 215 -77.37 20.65 -85.23
N ILE A 216 -78.02 19.70 -84.55
CA ILE A 216 -79.40 19.29 -84.88
C ILE A 216 -80.36 20.44 -84.62
N ILE A 217 -80.23 21.14 -83.49
CA ILE A 217 -81.10 22.27 -83.12
C ILE A 217 -80.91 23.45 -84.07
N GLU A 218 -79.68 23.73 -84.52
CA GLU A 218 -79.40 24.71 -85.55
C GLU A 218 -80.12 24.37 -86.86
N THR A 219 -80.10 23.09 -87.27
CA THR A 219 -80.84 22.61 -88.44
C THR A 219 -82.35 22.78 -88.27
N ILE A 220 -82.92 22.47 -87.10
CA ILE A 220 -84.35 22.65 -86.81
C ILE A 220 -84.73 24.12 -86.82
N SER A 221 -83.87 25.00 -86.28
CA SER A 221 -84.07 26.45 -86.30
C SER A 221 -84.13 26.98 -87.73
N GLN A 222 -83.19 26.53 -88.59
CA GLN A 222 -83.20 26.85 -90.02
C GLN A 222 -84.48 26.35 -90.72
N VAL A 223 -84.93 25.13 -90.42
CA VAL A 223 -86.20 24.59 -90.97
C VAL A 223 -87.40 25.38 -90.48
N ALA A 224 -87.44 25.78 -89.21
CA ALA A 224 -88.52 26.59 -88.65
C ALA A 224 -88.55 27.99 -89.30
N GLU A 225 -87.40 28.60 -89.52
CA GLU A 225 -87.31 29.90 -90.20
C GLU A 225 -87.72 29.80 -91.68
N GLN A 226 -87.28 28.77 -92.40
CA GLN A 226 -87.76 28.46 -93.75
C GLN A 226 -89.28 28.23 -93.78
N THR A 227 -89.82 27.51 -92.80
CA THR A 227 -91.26 27.24 -92.68
C THR A 227 -92.04 28.54 -92.40
N ASN A 228 -91.51 29.42 -91.56
CA ASN A 228 -92.08 30.74 -91.27
C ASN A 228 -92.11 31.63 -92.52
N LEU A 229 -91.04 31.62 -93.33
CA LEU A 229 -90.97 32.34 -94.60
C LEU A 229 -91.94 31.77 -95.66
N LEU A 230 -92.04 30.44 -95.77
CA LEU A 230 -92.99 29.77 -96.66
C LEU A 230 -94.44 30.09 -96.27
N ALA A 231 -94.74 30.05 -94.96
CA ALA A 231 -96.06 30.38 -94.42
C ALA A 231 -96.41 31.85 -94.61
N LEU A 232 -95.44 32.76 -94.45
CA LEU A 232 -95.62 34.18 -94.75
C LEU A 232 -95.96 34.40 -96.24
N ASN A 233 -95.25 33.75 -97.15
CA ASN A 233 -95.53 33.82 -98.58
C ASN A 233 -96.93 33.27 -98.91
N ALA A 234 -97.34 32.17 -98.25
CA ALA A 234 -98.69 31.61 -98.40
C ALA A 234 -99.79 32.52 -97.83
N ALA A 235 -99.54 33.20 -96.71
CA ALA A 235 -100.47 34.16 -96.12
C ALA A 235 -100.64 35.41 -97.01
N ILE A 236 -99.55 35.92 -97.59
CA ILE A 236 -99.57 37.02 -98.57
C ILE A 236 -100.40 36.63 -99.80
N GLU A 237 -100.16 35.45 -100.37
CA GLU A 237 -100.89 35.00 -101.57
C GLU A 237 -102.38 34.69 -101.26
N SER A 238 -102.68 34.21 -100.05
CA SER A 238 -104.06 34.01 -99.58
C SER A 238 -104.82 35.33 -99.39
N ALA A 239 -104.15 36.38 -98.88
CA ALA A 239 -104.72 37.73 -98.80
C ALA A 239 -104.97 38.34 -100.20
N ARG A 240 -104.12 37.99 -101.18
CA ARG A 240 -104.24 38.41 -102.58
C ARG A 240 -105.43 37.77 -103.30
N ALA A 241 -105.85 36.57 -102.89
CA ALA A 241 -106.99 35.83 -103.44
C ALA A 241 -108.37 36.26 -102.89
N GLY A 242 -108.43 37.22 -101.95
CA GLY A 242 -109.69 37.77 -101.43
C GLY A 242 -110.57 36.75 -100.69
N GLU A 243 -111.88 36.78 -100.91
CA GLU A 243 -112.86 35.89 -100.21
C GLU A 243 -112.61 34.39 -100.48
N HIS A 244 -112.03 34.01 -101.63
CA HIS A 244 -111.69 32.62 -101.95
C HIS A 244 -110.46 32.09 -101.17
N GLY A 245 -109.63 32.98 -100.61
CA GLY A 245 -108.38 32.63 -99.91
C GLY A 245 -108.52 32.53 -98.38
N ARG A 246 -109.68 32.86 -97.79
CA ARG A 246 -109.84 32.94 -96.32
C ARG A 246 -109.50 31.65 -95.57
N GLY A 247 -109.88 30.49 -96.11
CA GLY A 247 -109.55 29.19 -95.48
C GLY A 247 -108.05 28.90 -95.49
N PHE A 248 -107.36 29.24 -96.59
CA PHE A 248 -105.90 29.08 -96.72
C PHE A 248 -105.12 30.12 -95.89
N ALA A 249 -105.63 31.35 -95.76
CA ALA A 249 -105.04 32.38 -94.91
C ALA A 249 -104.97 31.95 -93.45
N VAL A 250 -106.05 31.35 -92.92
CA VAL A 250 -106.08 30.82 -91.54
C VAL A 250 -105.06 29.71 -91.33
N VAL A 251 -104.92 28.79 -92.30
CA VAL A 251 -103.92 27.71 -92.24
C VAL A 251 -102.50 28.28 -92.33
N ALA A 252 -102.26 29.25 -93.21
CA ALA A 252 -100.95 29.88 -93.36
C ALA A 252 -100.53 30.66 -92.09
N ASP A 253 -101.45 31.37 -91.44
CA ASP A 253 -101.18 32.05 -90.16
C ASP A 253 -100.94 31.03 -89.02
N GLU A 254 -101.65 29.90 -88.99
CA GLU A 254 -101.42 28.83 -88.01
C GLU A 254 -100.06 28.16 -88.21
N VAL A 255 -99.66 27.88 -89.45
CA VAL A 255 -98.31 27.34 -89.78
C VAL A 255 -97.23 28.36 -89.42
N ARG A 256 -97.46 29.66 -89.67
CA ARG A 256 -96.53 30.72 -89.31
C ARG A 256 -96.35 30.83 -87.79
N ASN A 257 -97.45 30.74 -87.03
CA ASN A 257 -97.43 30.74 -85.58
C ASN A 257 -96.71 29.50 -85.03
N LEU A 258 -96.97 28.32 -85.60
CA LEU A 258 -96.26 27.09 -85.25
C LEU A 258 -94.76 27.20 -85.51
N ALA A 259 -94.36 27.70 -86.68
CA ALA A 259 -92.95 27.92 -87.04
C ALA A 259 -92.25 28.91 -86.09
N LYS A 260 -92.94 29.99 -85.69
CA LYS A 260 -92.44 30.94 -84.70
C LYS A 260 -92.26 30.28 -83.33
N ARG A 261 -93.25 29.51 -82.85
CA ARG A 261 -93.14 28.74 -81.60
C ARG A 261 -92.03 27.69 -81.65
N THR A 262 -91.81 27.05 -82.79
CA THR A 262 -90.68 26.13 -83.00
C THR A 262 -89.35 26.86 -82.92
N SER A 263 -89.22 28.03 -83.55
CA SER A 263 -88.01 28.85 -83.47
C SER A 263 -87.72 29.31 -82.03
N GLU A 264 -88.73 29.82 -81.32
CA GLU A 264 -88.62 30.19 -79.89
C GLU A 264 -88.17 29.00 -79.03
N ALA A 265 -88.74 27.81 -79.23
CA ALA A 265 -88.32 26.59 -78.54
C ALA A 265 -86.88 26.17 -78.89
N THR A 266 -86.44 26.33 -80.16
CA THR A 266 -85.05 26.04 -80.53
C THR A 266 -84.06 26.97 -79.85
N VAL A 267 -84.39 28.24 -79.65
CA VAL A 267 -83.55 29.20 -78.91
C VAL A 267 -83.44 28.80 -77.44
N GLU A 268 -84.54 28.41 -76.80
CA GLU A 268 -84.52 27.92 -75.42
C GLU A 268 -83.67 26.65 -75.27
N ILE A 269 -83.81 25.68 -76.19
CA ILE A 269 -82.99 24.46 -76.18
C ILE A 269 -81.52 24.80 -76.43
N GLN A 270 -81.20 25.72 -77.33
CA GLN A 270 -79.82 26.11 -77.61
C GLN A 270 -79.16 26.77 -76.39
N GLN A 271 -79.89 27.56 -75.60
CA GLN A 271 -79.41 28.08 -74.31
C GLN A 271 -79.14 26.97 -73.29
N GLN A 272 -80.02 25.96 -73.20
CA GLN A 272 -79.83 24.80 -72.33
C GLN A 272 -78.60 23.97 -72.75
N ILE A 273 -78.40 23.76 -74.05
CA ILE A 273 -77.23 23.05 -74.59
C ILE A 273 -75.94 23.82 -74.34
N ALA A 274 -75.94 25.15 -74.51
CA ALA A 274 -74.79 25.99 -74.17
C ALA A 274 -74.43 25.91 -72.68
N ALA A 275 -75.44 25.85 -71.80
CA ALA A 275 -75.23 25.63 -70.37
C ALA A 275 -74.65 24.23 -70.08
N LEU A 276 -75.12 23.18 -70.76
CA LEU A 276 -74.57 21.82 -70.66
C LEU A 276 -73.12 21.75 -71.12
N GLN A 277 -72.78 22.35 -72.26
CA GLN A 277 -71.41 22.43 -72.78
C GLN A 277 -70.48 23.13 -71.78
N LYS A 278 -70.90 24.28 -71.24
CA LYS A 278 -70.14 25.01 -70.22
C LYS A 278 -69.96 24.18 -68.95
N GLY A 279 -71.01 23.48 -68.52
CA GLY A 279 -70.97 22.57 -67.38
C GLY A 279 -70.00 21.40 -67.59
N ALA A 280 -70.01 20.79 -68.77
CA ALA A 280 -69.09 19.70 -69.13
C ALA A 280 -67.63 20.18 -69.15
N GLN A 281 -67.36 21.34 -69.76
CA GLN A 281 -66.02 21.94 -69.79
C GLN A 281 -65.49 22.23 -68.38
N HIS A 282 -66.35 22.79 -67.51
CA HIS A 282 -66.01 23.01 -66.11
C HIS A 282 -65.76 21.68 -65.36
N GLY A 283 -66.56 20.66 -65.64
CA GLY A 283 -66.36 19.31 -65.11
C GLY A 283 -64.97 18.74 -65.44
N VAL A 284 -64.52 18.86 -66.69
CA VAL A 284 -63.17 18.44 -67.10
C VAL A 284 -62.08 19.23 -66.37
N GLU A 285 -62.24 20.54 -66.21
CA GLU A 285 -61.28 21.37 -65.47
C GLU A 285 -61.15 20.94 -64.00
N VAL A 286 -62.28 20.65 -63.34
CA VAL A 286 -62.30 20.14 -61.96
C VAL A 286 -61.64 18.75 -61.88
N MET A 287 -61.88 17.88 -62.85
CA MET A 287 -61.22 16.56 -62.90
C MET A 287 -59.70 16.67 -63.06
N LEU A 288 -59.20 17.60 -63.88
CA LEU A 288 -57.76 17.84 -64.01
C LEU A 288 -57.13 18.34 -62.70
N LYS A 289 -57.81 19.23 -61.97
CA LYS A 289 -57.36 19.67 -60.64
C LYS A 289 -57.34 18.51 -59.64
N ASN A 290 -58.35 17.63 -59.67
CA ASN A 290 -58.39 16.46 -58.79
C ASN A 290 -57.25 15.47 -59.06
N VAL A 291 -56.82 15.30 -60.32
CA VAL A 291 -55.63 14.49 -60.64
C VAL A 291 -54.38 15.10 -59.99
N ALA A 292 -54.17 16.41 -60.14
CA ALA A 292 -53.01 17.08 -59.54
C ALA A 292 -53.00 16.95 -58.00
N ILE A 293 -54.15 17.07 -57.35
CA ILE A 293 -54.29 16.87 -55.89
C ILE A 293 -53.99 15.41 -55.52
N ALA A 294 -54.43 14.44 -56.33
CA ALA A 294 -54.16 13.03 -56.09
C ALA A 294 -52.66 12.72 -56.16
N ASP A 295 -51.95 13.28 -57.16
CA ASP A 295 -50.51 13.14 -57.32
C ASP A 295 -49.74 13.78 -56.15
N GLU A 296 -50.11 15.00 -55.75
CA GLU A 296 -49.50 15.67 -54.58
C GLU A 296 -49.74 14.86 -53.28
N THR A 297 -50.92 14.25 -53.14
CA THR A 297 -51.24 13.39 -52.00
C THR A 297 -50.41 12.11 -52.02
N ALA A 298 -50.16 11.52 -53.20
CA ALA A 298 -49.29 10.36 -53.34
C ALA A 298 -47.85 10.68 -52.89
N ASP A 299 -47.30 11.81 -53.34
CA ASP A 299 -45.97 12.27 -52.93
C ASP A 299 -45.85 12.49 -51.41
N MET A 300 -46.88 13.03 -50.76
CA MET A 300 -46.92 13.18 -49.30
C MET A 300 -46.96 11.83 -48.57
N VAL A 301 -47.67 10.84 -49.13
CA VAL A 301 -47.73 9.49 -48.55
C VAL A 301 -46.40 8.76 -48.69
N ASP A 302 -45.69 8.92 -49.81
CA ASP A 302 -44.35 8.36 -50.00
C ASP A 302 -43.33 8.96 -49.03
N GLN A 303 -43.41 10.27 -48.77
CA GLN A 303 -42.59 10.92 -47.74
C GLN A 303 -42.89 10.35 -46.34
N ALA A 304 -44.17 10.14 -46.01
CA ALA A 304 -44.57 9.52 -44.74
C ALA A 304 -44.09 8.07 -44.61
N HIS A 305 -44.16 7.28 -45.69
CA HIS A 305 -43.63 5.91 -45.77
C HIS A 305 -42.11 5.89 -45.49
N SER A 306 -41.35 6.76 -46.14
CA SER A 306 -39.90 6.89 -45.91
C SER A 306 -39.58 7.27 -44.45
N ALA A 307 -40.30 8.22 -43.86
CA ALA A 307 -40.13 8.61 -42.47
C ALA A 307 -40.43 7.47 -41.48
N LEU A 308 -41.48 6.68 -41.74
CA LEU A 308 -41.79 5.48 -40.93
C LEU A 308 -40.70 4.41 -41.05
N GLY A 309 -40.16 4.20 -42.26
CA GLY A 309 -39.01 3.32 -42.48
C GLY A 309 -37.77 3.74 -41.67
N GLN A 310 -37.48 5.04 -41.61
CA GLN A 310 -36.39 5.58 -40.78
C GLN A 310 -36.64 5.37 -39.28
N ILE A 311 -37.89 5.54 -38.82
CA ILE A 311 -38.27 5.26 -37.43
C ILE A 311 -38.04 3.78 -37.10
N VAL A 312 -38.45 2.85 -37.97
CA VAL A 312 -38.24 1.41 -37.77
C VAL A 312 -36.76 1.08 -37.59
N ALA A 313 -35.88 1.63 -38.43
CA ALA A 313 -34.44 1.40 -38.35
C ALA A 313 -33.80 1.99 -37.08
N GLN A 314 -34.21 3.20 -36.68
CA GLN A 314 -33.77 3.83 -35.42
C GLN A 314 -34.20 3.01 -34.20
N VAL A 315 -35.44 2.52 -34.20
CA VAL A 315 -35.98 1.70 -33.11
C VAL A 315 -35.24 0.37 -32.99
N GLU A 316 -34.89 -0.26 -34.12
CA GLU A 316 -34.06 -1.48 -34.14
C GLU A 316 -32.69 -1.23 -33.47
N THR A 317 -32.08 -0.07 -33.75
CA THR A 317 -30.83 0.34 -33.11
C THR A 317 -31.01 0.53 -31.59
N ILE A 318 -32.14 1.08 -31.13
CA ILE A 318 -32.45 1.23 -29.70
C ILE A 318 -32.61 -0.13 -29.02
N THR A 319 -33.27 -1.09 -29.66
CA THR A 319 -33.42 -2.47 -29.14
C THR A 319 -32.05 -3.13 -28.98
N ASP A 320 -31.18 -3.03 -29.99
CA ASP A 320 -29.82 -3.58 -29.94
C ASP A 320 -28.97 -2.94 -28.82
N MET A 321 -29.00 -1.61 -28.69
CA MET A 321 -28.32 -0.90 -27.60
C MET A 321 -28.84 -1.35 -26.23
N SER A 322 -30.15 -1.54 -26.09
CA SER A 322 -30.76 -1.99 -24.84
C SER A 322 -30.28 -3.39 -24.46
N HIS A 323 -30.14 -4.31 -25.41
CA HIS A 323 -29.56 -5.63 -25.17
C HIS A 323 -28.08 -5.57 -24.75
N GLN A 324 -27.29 -4.69 -25.37
CA GLN A 324 -25.90 -4.47 -24.98
C GLN A 324 -25.79 -3.92 -23.56
N ILE A 325 -26.64 -2.95 -23.18
CA ILE A 325 -26.68 -2.41 -21.82
C ILE A 325 -27.03 -3.52 -20.82
N ALA A 326 -28.05 -4.34 -21.08
CA ALA A 326 -28.41 -5.45 -20.20
C ALA A 326 -27.26 -6.46 -20.03
N THR A 327 -26.55 -6.78 -21.11
CA THR A 327 -25.37 -7.67 -21.07
C THR A 327 -24.23 -7.06 -20.25
N ALA A 328 -23.91 -5.79 -20.48
CA ALA A 328 -22.89 -5.07 -19.74
C ALA A 328 -23.24 -4.96 -18.24
N SER A 329 -24.51 -4.73 -17.90
CA SER A 329 -24.99 -4.75 -16.52
C SER A 329 -24.82 -6.13 -15.88
N GLY A 330 -25.07 -7.23 -16.60
CA GLY A 330 -24.80 -8.59 -16.11
C GLY A 330 -23.32 -8.83 -15.78
N GLN A 331 -22.41 -8.32 -16.62
CA GLN A 331 -20.98 -8.36 -16.34
C GLN A 331 -20.59 -7.50 -15.14
N GLN A 332 -21.11 -6.27 -15.04
CA GLN A 332 -20.88 -5.40 -13.89
C GLN A 332 -21.37 -6.01 -12.58
N HIS A 333 -22.50 -6.72 -12.60
CA HIS A 333 -23.01 -7.43 -11.43
C HIS A 333 -22.03 -8.49 -10.94
N THR A 334 -21.46 -9.28 -11.86
CA THR A 334 -20.46 -10.31 -11.53
C THR A 334 -19.20 -9.69 -10.89
N VAL A 335 -18.70 -8.58 -11.47
CA VAL A 335 -17.56 -7.84 -10.92
C VAL A 335 -17.88 -7.26 -9.54
N ALA A 336 -19.09 -6.73 -9.35
CA ALA A 336 -19.50 -6.18 -8.07
C ALA A 336 -19.56 -7.26 -6.96
N GLU A 337 -20.05 -8.46 -7.27
CA GLU A 337 -20.03 -9.60 -6.36
C GLU A 337 -18.60 -10.02 -5.99
N GLU A 338 -17.68 -10.05 -6.96
CA GLU A 338 -16.26 -10.36 -6.71
C GLU A 338 -15.61 -9.31 -5.79
N ILE A 339 -15.86 -8.03 -6.03
CA ILE A 339 -15.38 -6.95 -5.16
C ILE A 339 -15.97 -7.11 -3.75
N ASN A 340 -17.25 -7.43 -3.61
CA ASN A 340 -17.88 -7.65 -2.30
C ASN A 340 -17.24 -8.82 -1.52
N LYS A 341 -16.88 -9.89 -2.23
CA LYS A 341 -16.10 -10.99 -1.66
C LYS A 341 -14.71 -10.54 -1.20
N ASN A 342 -14.01 -9.73 -1.99
CA ASN A 342 -12.70 -9.19 -1.63
C ASN A 342 -12.78 -8.27 -0.40
N ILE A 343 -13.82 -7.46 -0.28
CA ILE A 343 -14.09 -6.64 0.90
C ILE A 343 -14.29 -7.51 2.15
N SER A 344 -14.99 -8.64 2.01
CA SER A 344 -15.16 -9.59 3.13
C SER A 344 -13.81 -10.18 3.58
N VAL A 345 -12.92 -10.51 2.64
CA VAL A 345 -11.56 -10.96 2.94
C VAL A 345 -10.74 -9.84 3.60
N MET A 346 -10.89 -8.58 3.16
CA MET A 346 -10.23 -7.44 3.79
C MET A 346 -10.67 -7.24 5.24
N ALA A 347 -11.95 -7.45 5.55
CA ALA A 347 -12.45 -7.39 6.93
C ALA A 347 -11.83 -8.49 7.81
N GLU A 348 -11.71 -9.72 7.29
CA GLU A 348 -11.05 -10.81 8.00
C GLU A 348 -9.56 -10.53 8.24
N LEU A 349 -8.86 -9.98 7.24
CA LEU A 349 -7.46 -9.57 7.36
C LEU A 349 -7.28 -8.44 8.38
N ALA A 350 -8.21 -7.48 8.45
CA ALA A 350 -8.17 -6.43 9.46
C ALA A 350 -8.28 -7.01 10.87
N LEU A 351 -9.20 -7.96 11.11
CA LEU A 351 -9.33 -8.67 12.39
C LEU A 351 -8.07 -9.46 12.75
N SER A 352 -7.49 -10.17 11.78
CA SER A 352 -6.23 -10.88 11.97
C SER A 352 -5.10 -9.92 12.33
N ASN A 353 -4.99 -8.78 11.64
CA ASN A 353 -3.98 -7.77 11.90
C ASN A 353 -4.15 -7.12 13.28
N ALA A 354 -5.40 -6.89 13.73
CA ALA A 354 -5.70 -6.45 15.10
C ALA A 354 -5.11 -7.42 16.13
N SER A 355 -5.34 -8.72 15.93
CA SER A 355 -4.83 -9.79 16.80
C SER A 355 -3.30 -9.85 16.81
N HIS A 356 -2.67 -9.81 15.63
CA HIS A 356 -1.21 -9.79 15.52
C HIS A 356 -0.59 -8.57 16.20
N THR A 357 -1.16 -7.38 15.98
CA THR A 357 -0.72 -6.14 16.62
C THR A 357 -0.82 -6.22 18.14
N ASN A 358 -1.93 -6.76 18.66
CA ASN A 358 -2.10 -6.97 20.09
C ASN A 358 -1.07 -7.96 20.67
N ASN A 359 -0.80 -9.06 19.97
CA ASN A 359 0.22 -10.03 20.39
C ASN A 359 1.65 -9.45 20.38
N THR A 360 1.96 -8.60 19.41
CA THR A 360 3.24 -7.87 19.35
C THR A 360 3.37 -6.91 20.53
N ASN A 361 2.31 -6.14 20.85
CA ASN A 361 2.29 -5.26 22.01
C ASN A 361 2.52 -6.04 23.32
N LEU A 362 1.82 -7.17 23.51
CA LEU A 362 2.01 -8.04 24.68
C LEU A 362 3.43 -8.60 24.76
N SER A 363 4.04 -8.94 23.64
CA SER A 363 5.42 -9.43 23.58
C SER A 363 6.43 -8.33 23.92
N SER A 364 6.21 -7.10 23.45
CA SER A 364 6.99 -5.94 23.86
C SER A 364 6.92 -5.71 25.37
N LEU A 365 5.73 -5.77 25.99
CA LEU A 365 5.58 -5.63 27.44
C LEU A 365 6.37 -6.70 28.20
N LYS A 366 6.41 -7.94 27.69
CA LYS A 366 7.22 -9.02 28.27
C LYS A 366 8.72 -8.69 28.21
N VAL A 367 9.22 -8.26 27.05
CA VAL A 367 10.65 -7.86 26.89
C VAL A 367 10.99 -6.70 27.80
N TYR A 368 10.11 -5.69 27.90
CA TYR A 368 10.29 -4.55 28.80
C TYR A 368 10.40 -5.00 30.26
N ASN A 369 9.49 -5.86 30.72
CA ASN A 369 9.50 -6.38 32.09
C ASN A 369 10.72 -7.24 32.39
N MET A 370 11.11 -8.14 31.47
CA MET A 370 12.34 -8.94 31.61
C MET A 370 13.58 -8.05 31.69
N SER A 371 13.61 -6.93 30.95
CA SER A 371 14.71 -5.97 31.00
C SER A 371 14.77 -5.22 32.34
N GLN A 372 13.60 -4.90 32.92
CA GLN A 372 13.53 -4.36 34.28
C GLN A 372 13.95 -5.37 35.33
N GLU A 373 13.58 -6.65 35.17
CA GLU A 373 13.98 -7.73 36.07
C GLU A 373 15.51 -7.89 36.09
N ILE A 374 16.15 -7.96 34.92
CA ILE A 374 17.62 -8.00 34.85
C ILE A 374 18.21 -6.74 35.48
N GLY A 375 17.69 -5.55 35.18
CA GLY A 375 18.14 -4.30 35.81
C GLY A 375 18.04 -4.32 37.34
N SER A 376 16.96 -4.89 37.88
CA SER A 376 16.78 -5.07 39.33
C SER A 376 17.80 -6.02 39.94
N LEU A 377 18.17 -7.10 39.23
CA LEU A 377 19.21 -8.02 39.68
C LEU A 377 20.59 -7.35 39.69
N LEU A 378 20.84 -6.43 38.75
CA LEU A 378 22.09 -5.70 38.66
C LEU A 378 22.29 -4.66 39.77
N HIS A 379 21.22 -4.12 40.37
CA HIS A 379 21.30 -3.12 41.44
C HIS A 379 22.10 -3.55 42.67
N ARG A 380 22.28 -4.86 42.89
CA ARG A 380 23.11 -5.38 43.98
C ARG A 380 24.58 -5.02 43.82
N PHE A 381 25.05 -4.78 42.59
CA PHE A 381 26.46 -4.55 42.31
C PHE A 381 26.80 -3.07 42.30
N HIS A 382 27.79 -2.67 43.10
CA HIS A 382 28.37 -1.35 43.05
C HIS A 382 29.58 -1.34 42.12
N VAL A 383 29.52 -0.55 41.05
CA VAL A 383 30.56 -0.44 40.03
C VAL A 383 31.00 1.00 39.85
N ASN A 384 32.30 1.23 39.80
CA ASN A 384 32.87 2.54 39.48
C ASN A 384 33.04 2.71 37.96
N ALA A 385 31.99 3.15 37.27
CA ALA A 385 32.04 3.41 35.83
C ALA A 385 33.12 4.45 35.44
N ALA A 386 33.42 5.42 36.31
CA ALA A 386 34.41 6.46 36.05
C ALA A 386 35.85 5.89 35.94
N PHE A 387 36.15 4.79 36.64
CA PHE A 387 37.42 4.08 36.51
C PHE A 387 37.66 3.60 35.07
N PHE A 388 36.64 2.99 34.45
CA PHE A 388 36.70 2.46 33.08
C PHE A 388 36.78 3.55 32.01
N ASN A 389 36.23 4.73 32.32
CA ASN A 389 36.28 5.90 31.45
C ASN A 389 37.53 6.77 31.67
N SER A 390 38.41 6.42 32.62
CA SER A 390 39.63 7.18 32.89
C SER A 390 40.64 7.08 31.74
N SER A 391 41.41 8.15 31.51
CA SER A 391 42.47 8.16 30.48
C SER A 391 43.48 7.03 30.64
N GLN A 392 43.72 6.59 31.88
CA GLN A 392 44.62 5.48 32.19
C GLN A 392 44.05 4.14 31.73
N ALA A 393 42.76 3.88 31.95
CA ALA A 393 42.09 2.67 31.46
C ALA A 393 41.96 2.68 29.93
N GLN A 394 41.61 3.84 29.34
CA GLN A 394 41.49 4.02 27.90
C GLN A 394 42.83 3.81 27.16
N ASN A 395 43.96 4.17 27.76
CA ASN A 395 45.28 3.96 27.17
C ASN A 395 45.74 2.50 27.14
N LYS A 396 45.09 1.60 27.89
CA LYS A 396 45.38 0.16 27.87
C LYS A 396 44.59 -0.59 26.78
N LEU A 397 43.64 0.06 26.10
CA LEU A 397 42.86 -0.57 25.04
C LEU A 397 43.71 -0.78 23.78
N PHE A 398 43.59 -1.97 23.19
CA PHE A 398 44.27 -2.36 21.95
C PHE A 398 43.64 -1.72 20.70
N VAL A 399 42.32 -1.62 20.71
CA VAL A 399 41.50 -0.93 19.72
C VAL A 399 40.61 0.08 20.44
N LYS A 400 40.71 1.36 20.07
CA LYS A 400 39.86 2.42 20.61
C LYS A 400 38.70 2.67 19.65
N TRP A 401 37.51 2.88 20.19
CA TRP A 401 36.41 3.40 19.37
C TRP A 401 36.68 4.87 19.05
N GLY A 402 36.46 5.25 17.80
CA GLY A 402 36.69 6.60 17.31
C GLY A 402 35.83 6.91 16.08
N PRO A 403 35.77 8.19 15.65
CA PRO A 403 34.97 8.62 14.49
C PRO A 403 35.28 7.87 13.20
N GLU A 404 36.48 7.31 13.08
CA GLU A 404 36.90 6.52 11.92
C GLU A 404 36.17 5.18 11.80
N LEU A 405 35.68 4.60 12.91
CA LEU A 405 34.91 3.36 12.94
C LEU A 405 33.39 3.60 12.95
N ASP A 406 32.97 4.85 13.11
CA ASP A 406 31.57 5.24 12.98
C ASP A 406 31.18 5.25 11.50
N ILE A 407 30.16 4.46 11.14
CA ILE A 407 29.64 4.40 9.77
C ILE A 407 28.36 5.22 9.60
N GLY A 408 27.83 5.82 10.66
CA GLY A 408 26.59 6.60 10.64
C GLY A 408 25.30 5.79 10.78
N MET A 409 25.40 4.48 11.07
CA MET A 409 24.25 3.61 11.35
C MET A 409 24.26 3.22 12.83
N PRO A 410 23.42 3.80 13.70
CA PRO A 410 23.51 3.66 15.16
C PRO A 410 23.49 2.22 15.66
N GLU A 411 22.64 1.37 15.08
CA GLU A 411 22.52 -0.04 15.48
C GLU A 411 23.77 -0.85 15.11
N ILE A 412 24.26 -0.71 13.88
CA ILE A 412 25.48 -1.37 13.43
C ILE A 412 26.69 -0.86 14.22
N ASN A 413 26.79 0.45 14.44
CA ASN A 413 27.82 1.04 15.28
C ASN A 413 27.81 0.47 16.70
N ARG A 414 26.64 0.25 17.30
CA ARG A 414 26.53 -0.41 18.62
C ARG A 414 27.10 -1.83 18.57
N GLN A 415 26.80 -2.60 17.52
CA GLN A 415 27.35 -3.94 17.33
C GLN A 415 28.87 -3.92 17.12
N HIS A 416 29.38 -2.96 16.36
CA HIS A 416 30.82 -2.74 16.18
C HIS A 416 31.52 -2.37 17.50
N GLN A 417 30.94 -1.49 18.32
CA GLN A 417 31.46 -1.17 19.65
C GLN A 417 31.57 -2.41 20.53
N ARG A 418 30.61 -3.33 20.43
CA ARG A 418 30.66 -4.61 21.14
C ARG A 418 31.76 -5.52 20.61
N LEU A 419 31.95 -5.62 19.29
CA LEU A 419 33.09 -6.33 18.69
C LEU A 419 34.44 -5.76 19.15
N VAL A 420 34.59 -4.43 19.17
CA VAL A 420 35.77 -3.75 19.72
C VAL A 420 35.97 -4.12 21.19
N SER A 421 34.91 -4.18 21.99
CA SER A 421 34.99 -4.61 23.39
C SER A 421 35.48 -6.05 23.52
N LEU A 422 34.98 -6.98 22.71
CA LEU A 422 35.38 -8.40 22.74
C LEU A 422 36.84 -8.57 22.30
N ILE A 423 37.30 -7.81 21.30
CA ILE A 423 38.70 -7.82 20.86
C ILE A 423 39.62 -7.27 21.95
N ASN A 424 39.23 -6.21 22.65
CA ASN A 424 40.00 -5.69 23.79
C ASN A 424 40.02 -6.66 24.97
N GLU A 425 38.93 -7.40 25.21
CA GLU A 425 38.86 -8.46 26.21
C GLU A 425 39.81 -9.62 25.85
N LEU A 426 39.82 -10.05 24.59
CA LEU A 426 40.75 -11.06 24.10
C LEU A 426 42.21 -10.60 24.23
N HIS A 427 42.52 -9.36 23.83
CA HIS A 427 43.87 -8.80 23.96
C HIS A 427 44.35 -8.82 25.41
N ARG A 428 43.49 -8.41 26.35
CA ARG A 428 43.83 -8.42 27.77
C ARG A 428 44.05 -9.84 28.27
N THR A 429 43.19 -10.78 27.91
CA THR A 429 43.33 -12.17 28.34
C THR A 429 44.55 -12.89 27.77
N LEU A 430 45.01 -12.51 26.58
CA LEU A 430 46.26 -13.01 25.99
C LEU A 430 47.52 -12.41 26.66
N ASN A 431 47.45 -11.17 27.16
CA ASN A 431 48.60 -10.47 27.76
C ASN A 431 48.71 -10.60 29.29
N GLU A 432 47.68 -11.13 29.96
CA GLU A 432 47.68 -11.38 31.40
C GLU A 432 47.79 -12.88 31.71
N GLU A 433 47.99 -13.27 32.97
CA GLU A 433 48.10 -14.68 33.40
C GLU A 433 46.72 -15.39 33.39
N TYR A 434 46.00 -15.41 32.25
CA TYR A 434 44.80 -16.24 32.06
C TYR A 434 45.15 -17.63 31.54
N GLY A 435 44.33 -18.63 31.90
CA GLY A 435 44.49 -19.99 31.38
C GLY A 435 43.95 -20.13 29.95
N LEU A 436 44.48 -21.11 29.21
CA LEU A 436 44.09 -21.43 27.83
C LEU A 436 42.57 -21.60 27.65
N GLU A 437 41.88 -22.18 28.64
CA GLU A 437 40.43 -22.38 28.61
C GLU A 437 39.62 -21.07 28.66
N ALA A 438 40.14 -20.01 29.32
CA ALA A 438 39.49 -18.71 29.31
C ALA A 438 39.60 -18.04 27.92
N ILE A 439 40.80 -18.10 27.34
CA ILE A 439 41.07 -17.59 25.98
C ILE A 439 40.16 -18.29 24.96
N LYS A 440 40.02 -19.62 25.03
CA LYS A 440 39.11 -20.38 24.15
C LYS A 440 37.66 -19.89 24.20
N ARG A 441 37.13 -19.62 25.40
CA ARG A 441 35.75 -19.13 25.56
C ARG A 441 35.55 -17.74 24.96
N ILE A 442 36.52 -16.84 25.13
CA ILE A 442 36.44 -15.49 24.56
C ILE A 442 36.54 -15.54 23.03
N VAL A 443 37.44 -16.35 22.47
CA VAL A 443 37.53 -16.55 21.02
C VAL A 443 36.23 -17.12 20.47
N GLN A 444 35.62 -18.10 21.15
CA GLN A 444 34.30 -18.62 20.74
C GLN A 444 33.23 -17.52 20.78
N GLY A 445 33.15 -16.74 21.86
CA GLY A 445 32.18 -15.64 21.97
C GLY A 445 32.37 -14.58 20.89
N LEU A 446 33.61 -14.30 20.49
CA LEU A 446 33.91 -13.40 19.37
C LEU A 446 33.40 -13.98 18.04
N VAL A 447 33.62 -15.27 17.78
CA VAL A 447 33.09 -15.95 16.58
C VAL A 447 31.57 -15.87 16.55
N ASP A 448 30.91 -16.24 17.64
CA ASP A 448 29.45 -16.30 17.72
C ASP A 448 28.83 -14.91 17.51
N TYR A 449 29.40 -13.88 18.17
CA TYR A 449 28.91 -12.51 18.03
C TYR A 449 29.15 -11.96 16.62
N THR A 450 30.31 -12.24 16.03
CA THR A 450 30.64 -11.81 14.65
C THR A 450 29.69 -12.43 13.64
N ALA A 451 29.37 -13.71 13.79
CA ALA A 451 28.41 -14.40 12.93
C ALA A 451 26.99 -13.81 13.07
N ASN A 452 26.56 -13.46 14.29
CA ASN A 452 25.27 -12.82 14.52
C ASN A 452 25.19 -11.41 13.90
N HIS A 453 26.25 -10.62 14.06
CA HIS A 453 26.37 -9.30 13.47
C HIS A 453 26.28 -9.34 11.92
N PHE A 454 26.99 -10.28 11.29
CA PHE A 454 26.90 -10.49 9.84
C PHE A 454 25.51 -10.90 9.38
N ALA A 455 24.85 -11.78 10.14
CA ALA A 455 23.48 -12.17 9.81
C ALA A 455 22.52 -10.96 9.83
N TYR A 456 22.73 -10.03 10.77
CA TYR A 456 21.96 -8.78 10.84
C TYR A 456 22.21 -7.88 9.62
N GLU A 457 23.46 -7.67 9.21
CA GLU A 457 23.78 -6.91 8.00
C GLU A 457 23.22 -7.56 6.74
N GLU A 458 23.32 -8.88 6.64
CA GLU A 458 22.78 -9.65 5.52
C GLU A 458 21.26 -9.59 5.42
N GLU A 459 20.56 -9.46 6.56
CA GLU A 459 19.13 -9.19 6.61
C GLU A 459 18.82 -7.79 6.06
N LEU A 460 19.61 -6.77 6.43
CA LEU A 460 19.49 -5.43 5.85
C LEU A 460 19.77 -5.45 4.34
N PHE A 461 20.77 -6.20 3.88
CA PHE A 461 21.06 -6.34 2.46
C PHE A 461 19.88 -6.95 1.69
N ALA A 462 19.26 -7.99 2.24
CA ALA A 462 18.08 -8.61 1.65
C ALA A 462 16.88 -7.65 1.63
N ARG A 463 16.66 -6.93 2.74
CA ARG A 463 15.53 -5.99 2.89
C ARG A 463 15.61 -4.79 1.96
N PHE A 464 16.81 -4.23 1.78
CA PHE A 464 17.04 -3.02 0.99
C PHE A 464 17.61 -3.30 -0.41
N GLY A 465 17.83 -4.57 -0.77
CA GLY A 465 18.26 -4.99 -2.10
C GLY A 465 19.70 -4.58 -2.43
N TYR A 466 20.64 -4.75 -1.50
CA TYR A 466 22.04 -4.35 -1.70
C TYR A 466 22.70 -5.13 -2.86
N PRO A 467 23.21 -4.48 -3.92
CA PRO A 467 23.67 -5.18 -5.13
C PRO A 467 24.86 -6.13 -4.94
N GLN A 468 25.70 -5.90 -3.92
CA GLN A 468 26.88 -6.72 -3.66
C GLN A 468 26.68 -7.76 -2.55
N THR A 469 25.42 -8.11 -2.23
CA THR A 469 25.06 -9.05 -1.15
C THR A 469 25.90 -10.33 -1.19
N ASP A 470 25.95 -11.04 -2.32
CA ASP A 470 26.63 -12.34 -2.40
C ASP A 470 28.15 -12.23 -2.20
N SER A 471 28.76 -11.18 -2.79
CA SER A 471 30.18 -10.86 -2.58
C SER A 471 30.48 -10.55 -1.11
N HIS A 472 29.56 -9.84 -0.44
CA HIS A 472 29.69 -9.51 0.97
C HIS A 472 29.57 -10.77 1.86
N LYS A 473 28.58 -11.63 1.61
CA LYS A 473 28.41 -12.92 2.29
C LYS A 473 29.62 -13.83 2.17
N GLU A 474 30.27 -13.86 1.00
CA GLU A 474 31.50 -14.64 0.82
C GLU A 474 32.64 -14.10 1.69
N LYS A 475 32.77 -12.77 1.82
CA LYS A 475 33.76 -12.14 2.73
C LYS A 475 33.46 -12.49 4.20
N HIS A 476 32.20 -12.43 4.62
CA HIS A 476 31.76 -12.84 5.96
C HIS A 476 32.15 -14.29 6.27
N GLY A 477 31.79 -15.21 5.36
CA GLY A 477 32.12 -16.64 5.51
C GLY A 477 33.63 -16.90 5.58
N LYS A 478 34.43 -16.20 4.78
CA LYS A 478 35.91 -16.30 4.82
C LYS A 478 36.46 -15.87 6.17
N LEU A 479 35.98 -14.75 6.73
CA LEU A 479 36.44 -14.31 8.04
C LEU A 479 36.08 -15.31 9.12
N VAL A 480 34.81 -15.70 9.23
CA VAL A 480 34.37 -16.64 10.27
C VAL A 480 35.19 -17.92 10.20
N GLY A 481 35.47 -18.41 8.98
CA GLY A 481 36.38 -19.54 8.75
C GLY A 481 37.81 -19.30 9.25
N GLN A 482 38.39 -18.12 9.01
CA GLN A 482 39.74 -17.76 9.47
C GLN A 482 39.82 -17.68 11.00
N VAL A 483 38.84 -17.05 11.66
CA VAL A 483 38.80 -16.98 13.14
C VAL A 483 38.62 -18.36 13.75
N LEU A 484 37.80 -19.23 13.15
CA LEU A 484 37.66 -20.64 13.55
C LEU A 484 38.96 -21.44 13.37
N ASP A 485 39.77 -21.15 12.34
CA ASP A 485 41.08 -21.79 12.19
C ASP A 485 42.04 -21.37 13.30
N PHE A 486 42.11 -20.08 13.62
CA PHE A 486 42.85 -19.58 14.78
C PHE A 486 42.39 -20.25 16.08
N GLN A 487 41.09 -20.41 16.28
CA GLN A 487 40.56 -21.13 17.43
C GLN A 487 41.10 -22.56 17.51
N LYS A 488 41.11 -23.30 16.39
CA LYS A 488 41.66 -24.67 16.33
C LYS A 488 43.16 -24.71 16.60
N ARG A 489 43.91 -23.69 16.18
CA ARG A 489 45.35 -23.55 16.44
C ARG A 489 45.63 -23.27 17.93
N VAL A 490 44.88 -22.36 18.54
CA VAL A 490 44.90 -22.11 20.00
C VAL A 490 44.57 -23.40 20.76
N VAL A 491 43.58 -24.18 20.31
CA VAL A 491 43.21 -25.47 20.94
C VAL A 491 44.36 -26.48 20.91
N ARG A 492 45.19 -26.46 19.85
CA ARG A 492 46.38 -27.31 19.72
C ARG A 492 47.58 -26.83 20.53
N GLY A 493 47.46 -25.69 21.22
CA GLY A 493 48.54 -25.08 22.01
C GLY A 493 49.56 -24.32 21.16
N GLU A 494 49.21 -23.95 19.92
CA GLU A 494 50.03 -23.06 19.11
C GLU A 494 49.98 -21.64 19.69
N ASP A 495 51.15 -20.99 19.79
CA ASP A 495 51.21 -19.57 20.14
C ASP A 495 50.86 -18.73 18.90
N VAL A 496 49.62 -18.27 18.87
CA VAL A 496 49.06 -17.47 17.77
C VAL A 496 48.56 -16.11 18.27
N ALA A 497 48.96 -15.70 19.49
CA ALA A 497 48.40 -14.52 20.15
C ALA A 497 48.60 -13.24 19.31
N ASP A 498 49.85 -12.94 18.95
CA ASP A 498 50.18 -11.76 18.16
C ASP A 498 49.58 -11.81 16.74
N GLU A 499 49.61 -12.99 16.11
CA GLU A 499 49.04 -13.23 14.77
C GLU A 499 47.52 -13.00 14.76
N LEU A 500 46.80 -13.58 15.72
CA LEU A 500 45.37 -13.44 15.88
C LEU A 500 44.98 -11.99 16.20
N MET A 501 45.70 -11.33 17.12
CA MET A 501 45.39 -9.95 17.48
C MET A 501 45.67 -8.98 16.32
N ALA A 502 46.77 -9.17 15.58
CA ALA A 502 47.06 -8.39 14.38
C ALA A 502 45.99 -8.62 13.30
N PHE A 503 45.61 -9.88 13.07
CA PHE A 503 44.55 -10.24 12.12
C PHE A 503 43.21 -9.60 12.48
N LEU A 504 42.73 -9.76 13.72
CA LEU A 504 41.44 -9.23 14.16
C LEU A 504 41.40 -7.70 14.09
N LYS A 505 42.47 -7.01 14.48
CA LYS A 505 42.53 -5.54 14.38
C LYS A 505 42.57 -5.08 12.93
N ALA A 506 43.42 -5.68 12.11
CA ALA A 506 43.52 -5.32 10.70
C ALA A 506 42.19 -5.59 9.98
N TRP A 507 41.55 -6.71 10.27
CA TRP A 507 40.29 -7.08 9.67
C TRP A 507 39.17 -6.14 10.12
N LEU A 508 38.97 -5.96 11.43
CA LEU A 508 37.90 -5.11 11.98
C LEU A 508 37.99 -3.69 11.42
N VAL A 509 39.18 -3.09 11.46
CA VAL A 509 39.39 -1.73 10.95
C VAL A 509 39.17 -1.66 9.45
N ASN A 510 39.72 -2.59 8.66
CA ASN A 510 39.56 -2.54 7.21
C ASN A 510 38.13 -2.88 6.75
N HIS A 511 37.45 -3.78 7.43
CA HIS A 511 36.08 -4.17 7.11
C HIS A 511 35.14 -2.99 7.38
N ILE A 512 35.15 -2.48 8.61
CA ILE A 512 34.33 -1.33 9.00
C ILE A 512 34.62 -0.11 8.12
N GLN A 513 35.90 0.23 7.90
CA GLN A 513 36.25 1.44 7.17
C GLN A 513 36.10 1.34 5.66
N LYS A 514 36.05 0.13 5.08
CA LYS A 514 35.93 -0.06 3.63
C LYS A 514 34.63 -0.75 3.28
N SER A 515 34.48 -2.00 3.66
CA SER A 515 33.32 -2.82 3.28
C SER A 515 32.02 -2.26 3.86
N ASP A 516 32.03 -1.83 5.13
CA ASP A 516 30.78 -1.46 5.79
C ASP A 516 30.36 -0.05 5.41
N LYS A 517 31.33 0.87 5.35
CA LYS A 517 31.11 2.21 4.79
C LYS A 517 30.64 2.18 3.32
N GLU A 518 31.08 1.21 2.53
CA GLU A 518 30.64 1.05 1.13
C GLU A 518 29.13 0.75 1.04
N TYR A 519 28.59 -0.16 1.86
CA TYR A 519 27.14 -0.42 1.84
C TYR A 519 26.34 0.66 2.56
N THR A 520 26.93 1.38 3.52
CA THR A 520 26.18 2.32 4.38
C THR A 520 25.51 3.42 3.57
N ALA A 521 26.22 4.04 2.62
CA ALA A 521 25.63 5.08 1.76
C ALA A 521 24.44 4.54 0.94
N PHE A 522 24.53 3.28 0.50
CA PHE A 522 23.43 2.62 -0.18
C PHE A 522 22.24 2.41 0.77
N LEU A 523 22.46 1.82 1.95
CA LEU A 523 21.38 1.53 2.90
C LEU A 523 20.66 2.82 3.37
N LEU A 524 21.42 3.86 3.72
CA LEU A 524 20.84 5.15 4.14
C LEU A 524 20.02 5.81 3.02
N SER A 525 20.49 5.76 1.76
CA SER A 525 19.72 6.31 0.63
C SER A 525 18.45 5.53 0.31
N HIS A 526 18.32 4.29 0.80
CA HIS A 526 17.13 3.45 0.65
C HIS A 526 16.26 3.41 1.92
N GLY A 527 16.53 4.29 2.89
CA GLY A 527 15.70 4.48 4.08
C GLY A 527 16.00 3.53 5.24
N ALA A 528 17.19 2.92 5.28
CA ALA A 528 17.68 2.32 6.51
C ALA A 528 18.05 3.41 7.53
N GLU A 529 17.76 3.18 8.81
CA GLU A 529 18.06 4.09 9.92
C GLU A 529 19.05 3.48 10.92
#